data_AF-A0A661V1F2-F1
#
_entry.id   AF-A0A661V1F2-F1
#
_cell.length_a   1.000
_cell.length_b   1.000
_cell.length_c   1.000
_cell.angle_alpha   90.00
_cell.angle_beta   90.00
_cell.angle_gamma   90.00
#
_symmetry.space_group_name_H-M   'P 1'
#
loop_
_entity.id
_entity.type
_entity.pdbx_description
1 polymer ?
#
loop_
_entity_poly.entity_id
_entity_poly.type
_entity_poly.pdbx_seq_one_letter_code
_entity_poly.pdbx_strand_id
1 'polypeptide(L)'
;MAKKKERRKTRQLRQKTSRPATRYPAEIPDERTLMRGMMEMESLADEPEFADFELGEHAVEIIAEMIADFDEEMKRLEEGGDEEEIDKLSADAKVEAIQKVVTPEVKTDIRRRLERLSHRLQEEGQKERADGIAALALMLDFPPFPWMLFEPVHQAFDDVIQHILNFVTLRQAIAEAVGQPIIDLPPGEVTDLLADPDIASRLEARYETDEMLREAMNLEFDRFERAFMKRLFTGQVDLALFTTEELAVGLTWYEHEMDKADLEESDEEEESEKKVRLIFKALTDALSYLNTPDRRQQWLARLEQAQTEKTWSPDTEAGLGLLRSMLSNPPPAESPNRLLLSAYMGELRKLDERLSTDSNEVQAQEALVVQIRERLRRGEAPLPT
;
A
#
# COMPACT_ATOMS: atom_id res chain seq x y z
N MET A 1 44.23 59.08 24.53
CA MET A 1 43.92 58.24 25.71
C MET A 1 42.50 57.72 25.58
N ALA A 2 42.37 56.40 25.70
CA ALA A 2 41.17 55.62 25.44
C ALA A 2 40.08 55.81 26.52
N LYS A 3 38.81 55.62 26.12
CA LYS A 3 37.88 54.74 26.87
C LYS A 3 36.74 54.25 25.96
N LYS A 4 36.78 52.93 25.74
CA LYS A 4 35.81 52.05 25.10
C LYS A 4 34.37 52.30 25.58
N LYS A 5 33.42 52.38 24.66
CA LYS A 5 32.02 52.01 24.90
C LYS A 5 31.76 50.67 24.21
N GLU A 6 31.90 49.60 24.97
CA GLU A 6 31.24 48.33 24.69
C GLU A 6 29.80 48.40 25.21
N ARG A 7 28.82 48.03 24.38
CA ARG A 7 27.69 47.19 24.80
C ARG A 7 26.87 46.72 23.58
N ARG A 8 27.19 45.48 23.19
CA ARG A 8 26.31 44.37 22.76
C ARG A 8 25.11 44.72 21.86
N LYS A 9 25.30 44.46 20.57
CA LYS A 9 24.21 44.11 19.63
C LYS A 9 23.70 42.71 19.97
N THR A 10 22.42 42.62 20.33
CA THR A 10 21.66 41.38 20.46
C THR A 10 21.55 40.72 19.09
N ARG A 11 22.33 39.67 18.86
CA ARG A 11 22.27 38.84 17.65
C ARG A 11 21.10 37.87 17.84
N GLN A 12 19.92 38.24 17.32
CA GLN A 12 18.81 37.31 17.12
C GLN A 12 19.31 36.22 16.15
N LEU A 13 19.64 35.04 16.67
CA LEU A 13 19.71 33.83 15.88
C LEU A 13 18.28 33.52 15.40
N ARG A 14 17.92 34.00 14.21
CA ARG A 14 16.92 33.33 13.41
C ARG A 14 17.51 31.95 13.08
N GLN A 15 17.00 30.91 13.73
CA GLN A 15 17.10 29.55 13.21
C GLN A 15 16.52 29.58 11.79
N LYS A 16 17.41 29.66 10.81
CA LYS A 16 17.09 29.22 9.46
C LYS A 16 16.94 27.72 9.59
N THR A 17 15.70 27.25 9.65
CA THR A 17 15.34 25.92 9.17
C THR A 17 15.96 25.78 7.78
N SER A 18 17.09 25.09 7.70
CA SER A 18 17.64 24.63 6.44
C SER A 18 16.63 23.62 5.91
N ARG A 19 15.75 24.08 5.02
CA ARG A 19 15.19 23.17 4.02
C ARG A 19 16.38 22.45 3.38
N PRO A 20 16.33 21.13 3.20
CA PRO A 20 17.36 20.44 2.42
C PRO A 20 17.43 21.16 1.08
N ALA A 21 18.64 21.63 0.75
CA ALA A 21 18.87 22.24 -0.54
C ALA A 21 18.67 21.13 -1.56
N THR A 22 17.56 21.16 -2.30
CA THR A 22 17.44 20.52 -3.60
C THR A 22 18.58 21.08 -4.45
N ARG A 23 19.74 20.41 -4.41
CA ARG A 23 20.80 20.62 -5.37
C ARG A 23 20.31 19.99 -6.67
N TYR A 24 19.49 20.74 -7.41
CA TYR A 24 19.41 20.51 -8.85
C TYR A 24 20.84 20.70 -9.37
N PRO A 25 21.47 19.70 -10.00
CA PRO A 25 22.74 19.93 -10.66
C PRO A 25 22.50 21.00 -11.74
N ALA A 26 23.28 22.08 -11.67
CA ALA A 26 23.22 23.20 -12.61
C ALA A 26 23.81 22.85 -14.00
N GLU A 27 24.26 21.62 -14.18
CA GLU A 27 24.89 21.10 -15.38
C GLU A 27 24.13 19.86 -15.85
N ILE A 28 23.92 19.76 -17.16
CA ILE A 28 23.42 18.54 -17.80
C ILE A 28 24.38 17.42 -17.38
N PRO A 29 23.90 16.31 -16.79
CA PRO A 29 24.75 15.20 -16.40
C PRO A 29 25.58 14.72 -17.59
N ASP A 30 26.82 14.28 -17.35
CA ASP A 30 27.63 13.75 -18.44
C ASP A 30 27.00 12.48 -19.04
N GLU A 31 27.38 12.18 -20.28
CA GLU A 31 26.82 11.04 -21.05
C GLU A 31 26.97 9.71 -20.29
N ARG A 32 28.07 9.54 -19.56
CA ARG A 32 28.32 8.31 -18.79
C ARG A 32 27.35 8.16 -17.62
N THR A 33 27.02 9.26 -16.95
CA THR A 33 26.06 9.30 -15.84
C THR A 33 24.63 9.06 -16.34
N LEU A 34 24.27 9.63 -17.49
CA LEU A 34 22.98 9.37 -18.14
C LEU A 34 22.83 7.91 -18.55
N MET A 35 23.84 7.35 -19.24
CA MET A 35 23.84 5.94 -19.65
C MET A 35 23.72 4.99 -18.46
N ARG A 36 24.35 5.32 -17.33
CA ARG A 36 24.19 4.55 -16.11
C ARG A 36 22.76 4.59 -15.58
N GLY A 37 22.15 5.78 -15.51
CA GLY A 37 20.74 5.90 -15.14
C GLY A 37 19.83 5.07 -16.05
N MET A 38 20.09 5.06 -17.36
CA MET A 38 19.33 4.25 -18.31
C MET A 38 19.49 2.74 -18.09
N MET A 39 20.70 2.27 -17.73
CA MET A 39 20.94 0.85 -17.44
C MET A 39 20.22 0.36 -16.18
N GLU A 40 19.86 1.25 -15.26
CA GLU A 40 19.14 0.90 -14.04
C GLU A 40 17.63 0.77 -14.28
N MET A 41 17.08 1.25 -15.40
CA MET A 41 15.62 1.31 -15.62
C MET A 41 14.91 -0.04 -15.47
N GLU A 42 15.59 -1.13 -15.83
CA GLU A 42 15.05 -2.50 -15.74
C GLU A 42 15.01 -3.03 -14.30
N SER A 43 15.94 -2.62 -13.43
CA SER A 43 16.01 -3.10 -12.04
C SER A 43 15.29 -2.21 -11.04
N LEU A 44 14.72 -1.08 -11.47
CA LEU A 44 14.05 -0.13 -10.58
C LEU A 44 12.80 -0.71 -9.89
N ALA A 45 12.15 -1.69 -10.51
CA ALA A 45 10.96 -2.30 -9.91
C ALA A 45 11.26 -3.10 -8.64
N ASP A 46 12.50 -3.61 -8.50
CA ASP A 46 12.94 -4.32 -7.31
C ASP A 46 13.27 -3.38 -6.14
N GLU A 47 13.31 -2.07 -6.38
CA GLU A 47 13.64 -1.09 -5.34
C GLU A 47 12.45 -0.81 -4.40
N PRO A 48 12.68 -0.69 -3.08
CA PRO A 48 11.65 -0.39 -2.09
C PRO A 48 10.79 0.83 -2.44
N GLU A 49 11.37 1.86 -3.07
CA GLU A 49 10.66 3.06 -3.49
C GLU A 49 9.65 2.82 -4.61
N PHE A 50 9.64 1.67 -5.27
CA PHE A 50 8.70 1.31 -6.34
C PHE A 50 7.79 0.14 -6.00
N ALA A 51 7.97 -0.51 -4.84
CA ALA A 51 7.20 -1.70 -4.42
C ALA A 51 5.67 -1.51 -4.38
N ASP A 52 5.18 -0.27 -4.27
CA ASP A 52 3.74 0.07 -4.29
C ASP A 52 3.38 1.06 -5.41
N PHE A 53 4.14 1.06 -6.50
CA PHE A 53 3.87 1.91 -7.65
C PHE A 53 2.66 1.41 -8.44
N GLU A 54 1.76 2.34 -8.79
CA GLU A 54 0.53 2.07 -9.53
C GLU A 54 0.30 3.19 -10.56
N LEU A 55 -0.26 2.87 -11.72
CA LEU A 55 -0.53 3.83 -12.82
C LEU A 55 -1.76 4.72 -12.58
N GLY A 56 -2.53 4.48 -11.51
CA GLY A 56 -3.73 5.22 -11.17
C GLY A 56 -4.98 4.78 -11.97
N GLU A 57 -6.13 5.33 -11.60
CA GLU A 57 -7.46 4.87 -12.09
C GLU A 57 -7.66 5.02 -13.61
N HIS A 58 -7.05 6.04 -14.23
CA HIS A 58 -7.23 6.31 -15.66
C HIS A 58 -6.51 5.30 -16.56
N ALA A 59 -5.57 4.53 -16.01
CA ALA A 59 -4.85 3.51 -16.76
C ALA A 59 -5.80 2.38 -17.21
N VAL A 60 -6.81 2.05 -16.40
CA VAL A 60 -7.79 1.01 -16.74
C VAL A 60 -8.56 1.39 -18.00
N GLU A 61 -9.03 2.64 -18.11
CA GLU A 61 -9.78 3.11 -19.27
C GLU A 61 -8.92 3.06 -20.55
N ILE A 62 -7.69 3.60 -20.49
CA ILE A 62 -6.77 3.62 -21.64
C ILE A 62 -6.41 2.21 -22.10
N ILE A 63 -6.15 1.31 -21.16
CA ILE A 63 -5.76 -0.08 -21.46
C ILE A 63 -6.97 -0.88 -21.95
N ALA A 64 -8.16 -0.65 -21.40
CA ALA A 64 -9.38 -1.29 -21.87
C ALA A 64 -9.74 -0.85 -23.30
N GLU A 65 -9.59 0.44 -23.63
CA GLU A 65 -9.73 0.95 -25.00
C GLU A 65 -8.71 0.28 -25.94
N MET A 66 -7.44 0.20 -25.52
CA MET A 66 -6.39 -0.50 -26.29
C MET A 66 -6.77 -1.96 -26.55
N ILE A 67 -7.22 -2.71 -25.53
CA ILE A 67 -7.62 -4.11 -25.68
C ILE A 67 -8.81 -4.25 -26.64
N ALA A 68 -9.79 -3.34 -26.57
CA ALA A 68 -10.97 -3.37 -27.43
C ALA A 68 -10.62 -3.08 -28.90
N ASP A 69 -9.83 -2.03 -29.15
CA ASP A 69 -9.36 -1.69 -30.50
C ASP A 69 -8.49 -2.83 -31.07
N PHE A 70 -7.67 -3.45 -30.22
CA PHE A 70 -6.82 -4.57 -30.60
C PHE A 70 -7.62 -5.82 -30.97
N ASP A 71 -8.69 -6.16 -30.26
CA ASP A 71 -9.56 -7.33 -30.57
C ASP A 71 -10.27 -7.20 -31.94
N GLU A 72 -10.66 -5.98 -32.34
CA GLU A 72 -11.27 -5.76 -33.66
C GLU A 72 -10.27 -5.94 -34.81
N GLU A 73 -9.04 -5.47 -34.64
CA GLU A 73 -8.01 -5.48 -35.69
C GLU A 73 -7.29 -6.84 -35.75
N MET A 74 -7.09 -7.49 -34.60
CA MET A 74 -6.62 -8.88 -34.48
C MET A 74 -7.49 -9.85 -35.27
N LYS A 75 -8.82 -9.80 -35.10
CA LYS A 75 -9.73 -10.70 -35.84
C LYS A 75 -9.57 -10.60 -37.35
N ARG A 76 -9.24 -9.41 -37.87
CA ARG A 76 -9.01 -9.21 -39.31
C ARG A 76 -7.66 -9.79 -39.76
N LEU A 77 -6.63 -9.69 -38.93
CA LEU A 77 -5.28 -10.21 -39.23
C LEU A 77 -5.19 -11.73 -39.04
N GLU A 78 -5.87 -12.29 -38.04
CA GLU A 78 -5.98 -13.74 -37.81
C GLU A 78 -6.68 -14.45 -38.99
N GLU A 79 -7.70 -13.83 -39.56
CA GLU A 79 -8.35 -14.31 -40.80
C GLU A 79 -7.38 -14.31 -42.01
N GLY A 80 -6.36 -13.45 -41.99
CA GLY A 80 -5.30 -13.33 -42.99
C GLY A 80 -4.10 -14.25 -42.78
N GLY A 81 -3.88 -14.75 -41.55
CA GLY A 81 -2.79 -15.66 -41.19
C GLY A 81 -1.39 -15.03 -41.14
N ASP A 82 -1.28 -13.72 -40.91
CA ASP A 82 -0.01 -13.00 -40.83
C ASP A 82 0.42 -12.79 -39.36
N GLU A 83 1.13 -13.79 -38.81
CA GLU A 83 1.61 -13.76 -37.42
C GLU A 83 2.62 -12.63 -37.15
N GLU A 84 3.44 -12.23 -38.14
CA GLU A 84 4.42 -11.15 -37.97
C GLU A 84 3.74 -9.79 -37.86
N GLU A 85 2.65 -9.59 -38.61
CA GLU A 85 1.84 -8.37 -38.54
C GLU A 85 1.07 -8.27 -37.21
N ILE A 86 0.61 -9.41 -36.67
CA ILE A 86 -0.02 -9.51 -35.34
C ILE A 86 0.94 -9.09 -34.21
N ASP A 87 2.15 -9.67 -34.19
CA ASP A 87 3.15 -9.38 -33.16
C ASP A 87 3.55 -7.90 -33.17
N LYS A 88 3.71 -7.35 -34.38
CA LYS A 88 4.05 -5.93 -34.54
C LYS A 88 2.93 -5.01 -34.08
N LEU A 89 1.68 -5.31 -34.45
CA LEU A 89 0.52 -4.54 -34.00
C LEU A 89 0.42 -4.53 -32.47
N SER A 90 0.65 -5.68 -31.83
CA SER A 90 0.64 -5.83 -30.37
C SER A 90 1.72 -4.95 -29.71
N ALA A 91 2.93 -4.99 -30.23
CA ALA A 91 4.03 -4.17 -29.73
C ALA A 91 3.77 -2.67 -29.89
N ASP A 92 3.27 -2.25 -31.07
CA ASP A 92 2.97 -0.84 -31.35
C ASP A 92 1.82 -0.32 -30.47
N ALA A 93 0.76 -1.12 -30.29
CA ALA A 93 -0.36 -0.78 -29.39
C ALA A 93 0.08 -0.64 -27.94
N LYS A 94 0.92 -1.57 -27.45
CA LYS A 94 1.49 -1.49 -26.09
C LYS A 94 2.34 -0.24 -25.91
N VAL A 95 3.20 0.09 -26.87
CA VAL A 95 4.03 1.31 -26.84
C VAL A 95 3.14 2.56 -26.76
N GLU A 96 2.10 2.65 -27.58
CA GLU A 96 1.18 3.78 -27.59
C GLU A 96 0.41 3.90 -26.27
N ALA A 97 -0.12 2.80 -25.76
CA ALA A 97 -0.85 2.78 -24.50
C ALA A 97 0.05 3.17 -23.33
N ILE A 98 1.28 2.65 -23.25
CA ILE A 98 2.25 3.05 -22.23
C ILE A 98 2.54 4.56 -22.30
N GLN A 99 2.67 5.14 -23.49
CA GLN A 99 2.86 6.59 -23.63
C GLN A 99 1.65 7.40 -23.14
N LYS A 100 0.42 6.87 -23.31
CA LYS A 100 -0.82 7.52 -22.84
C LYS A 100 -1.01 7.41 -21.33
N VAL A 101 -0.71 6.26 -20.72
CA VAL A 101 -0.88 6.06 -19.26
C VAL A 101 0.15 6.82 -18.43
N VAL A 102 1.31 7.17 -18.99
CA VAL A 102 2.32 7.98 -18.29
C VAL A 102 1.93 9.47 -18.32
N THR A 103 0.94 9.79 -17.51
CA THR A 103 0.43 11.15 -17.31
C THR A 103 1.44 12.06 -16.59
N PRO A 104 1.26 13.39 -16.61
CA PRO A 104 2.06 14.31 -15.80
C PRO A 104 2.09 13.93 -14.31
N GLU A 105 0.98 13.43 -13.77
CA GLU A 105 0.85 12.96 -12.39
C GLU A 105 1.73 11.73 -12.14
N VAL A 106 1.68 10.73 -13.03
CA VAL A 106 2.54 9.54 -12.97
C VAL A 106 4.01 9.93 -13.05
N LYS A 107 4.40 10.81 -13.99
CA LYS A 107 5.77 11.34 -14.09
C LYS A 107 6.22 12.05 -12.80
N THR A 108 5.32 12.79 -12.17
CA THR A 108 5.61 13.48 -10.91
C THR A 108 5.85 12.49 -9.77
N ASP A 109 5.07 11.42 -9.71
CA ASP A 109 5.25 10.35 -8.73
C ASP A 109 6.56 9.59 -8.92
N ILE A 110 6.86 9.18 -10.16
CA ILE A 110 8.12 8.53 -10.54
C ILE A 110 9.32 9.41 -10.16
N ARG A 111 9.28 10.70 -10.50
CA ARG A 111 10.35 11.65 -10.15
C ARG A 111 10.60 11.68 -8.64
N ARG A 112 9.53 11.77 -7.84
CA ARG A 112 9.62 11.76 -6.38
C ARG A 112 10.23 10.46 -5.85
N ARG A 113 9.88 9.32 -6.45
CA ARG A 113 10.42 8.00 -6.06
C ARG A 113 11.91 7.89 -6.42
N LEU A 114 12.31 8.31 -7.63
CA LEU A 114 13.73 8.37 -8.04
C LEU A 114 14.56 9.32 -7.14
N GLU A 115 13.99 10.46 -6.73
CA GLU A 115 14.65 11.39 -5.80
C GLU A 115 14.90 10.74 -4.42
N ARG A 116 13.92 9.99 -3.90
CA ARG A 116 14.07 9.22 -2.65
C ARG A 116 15.12 8.13 -2.77
N LEU A 117 15.07 7.35 -3.86
CA LEU A 117 16.06 6.31 -4.16
C LEU A 117 17.48 6.91 -4.25
N SER A 118 17.64 8.02 -4.98
CA SER A 118 18.94 8.71 -5.08
C SER A 118 19.45 9.14 -3.71
N HIS A 119 18.58 9.67 -2.84
CA HIS A 119 18.97 10.05 -1.48
C HIS A 119 19.44 8.86 -0.65
N ARG A 120 18.66 7.77 -0.62
CA ARG A 120 19.01 6.54 0.09
C ARG A 120 20.35 5.99 -0.40
N LEU A 121 20.55 5.91 -1.72
CA LEU A 121 21.81 5.45 -2.31
C LEU A 121 23.01 6.36 -1.95
N GLN A 122 22.80 7.66 -1.74
CA GLN A 122 23.86 8.56 -1.25
C GLN A 122 24.24 8.24 0.20
N GLU A 123 23.26 7.95 1.04
CA GLU A 123 23.44 7.59 2.45
C GLU A 123 24.15 6.23 2.59
N GLU A 124 23.76 5.25 1.78
CA GLU A 124 24.42 3.92 1.66
C GLU A 124 25.82 3.98 1.02
N GLY A 125 26.27 5.16 0.56
CA GLY A 125 27.59 5.35 -0.04
C GLY A 125 27.70 4.94 -1.52
N GLN A 126 26.59 4.54 -2.16
CA GLN A 126 26.49 4.19 -3.59
C GLN A 126 26.42 5.43 -4.50
N LYS A 127 27.35 6.38 -4.32
CA LYS A 127 27.34 7.71 -4.97
C LYS A 127 27.18 7.64 -6.49
N GLU A 128 27.93 6.74 -7.11
CA GLU A 128 27.97 6.54 -8.55
C GLU A 128 26.62 6.08 -9.14
N ARG A 129 25.85 5.30 -8.38
CA ARG A 129 24.51 4.85 -8.73
C ARG A 129 23.49 5.96 -8.46
N ALA A 130 23.61 6.61 -7.29
CA ALA A 130 22.77 7.74 -6.91
C ALA A 130 22.79 8.89 -7.93
N ASP A 131 23.97 9.21 -8.47
CA ASP A 131 24.14 10.22 -9.52
C ASP A 131 23.44 9.79 -10.82
N GLY A 132 23.51 8.50 -11.18
CA GLY A 132 22.80 7.94 -12.33
C GLY A 132 21.28 8.01 -12.17
N ILE A 133 20.75 7.67 -11.00
CA ILE A 133 19.32 7.79 -10.67
C ILE A 133 18.85 9.25 -10.69
N ALA A 134 19.64 10.17 -10.14
CA ALA A 134 19.34 11.60 -10.19
C ALA A 134 19.33 12.13 -11.64
N ALA A 135 20.25 11.66 -12.47
CA ALA A 135 20.27 11.98 -13.89
C ALA A 135 19.04 11.42 -14.63
N LEU A 136 18.62 10.19 -14.32
CA LEU A 136 17.41 9.59 -14.88
C LEU A 136 16.15 10.41 -14.56
N ALA A 137 16.04 10.94 -13.33
CA ALA A 137 14.92 11.79 -12.93
C ALA A 137 14.81 13.07 -13.76
N LEU A 138 15.93 13.61 -14.25
CA LEU A 138 15.97 14.76 -15.15
C LEU A 138 15.60 14.37 -16.60
N MET A 139 15.84 13.11 -16.99
CA MET A 139 15.56 12.61 -18.33
C MET A 139 14.07 12.38 -18.60
N LEU A 140 13.24 12.23 -17.56
CA LEU A 140 11.80 11.93 -17.70
C LEU A 140 11.02 12.97 -18.54
N ASP A 141 11.53 14.20 -18.62
CA ASP A 141 10.92 15.30 -19.36
C ASP A 141 11.43 15.42 -20.82
N PHE A 142 12.42 14.62 -21.22
CA PHE A 142 12.95 14.63 -22.59
C PHE A 142 12.08 13.77 -23.52
N PRO A 143 11.59 14.33 -24.64
CA PRO A 143 11.02 13.52 -25.72
C PRO A 143 12.14 12.93 -26.60
N PRO A 144 12.16 11.63 -26.95
CA PRO A 144 11.34 10.50 -26.48
C PRO A 144 12.02 9.71 -25.34
N PHE A 145 11.44 9.72 -24.14
CA PHE A 145 11.88 8.84 -23.05
C PHE A 145 11.34 7.42 -23.28
N PRO A 146 12.17 6.35 -23.15
CA PRO A 146 11.79 4.99 -23.48
C PRO A 146 10.99 4.33 -22.34
N TRP A 147 9.74 4.77 -22.14
CA TRP A 147 8.87 4.26 -21.07
C TRP A 147 8.68 2.73 -21.07
N MET A 148 8.75 2.09 -22.24
CA MET A 148 8.71 0.63 -22.37
C MET A 148 9.85 -0.10 -21.63
N LEU A 149 11.00 0.57 -21.44
CA LEU A 149 12.17 0.01 -20.74
C LEU A 149 12.17 0.38 -19.26
N PHE A 150 11.21 1.18 -18.82
CA PHE A 150 11.08 1.60 -17.44
C PHE A 150 10.23 0.58 -16.70
N GLU A 151 10.89 -0.42 -16.11
CA GLU A 151 10.24 -1.61 -15.55
C GLU A 151 9.10 -1.32 -14.57
N PRO A 152 9.18 -0.34 -13.64
CA PRO A 152 8.05 -0.05 -12.77
C PRO A 152 6.76 0.34 -13.52
N VAL A 153 6.89 1.04 -14.65
CA VAL A 153 5.74 1.40 -15.49
C VAL A 153 5.23 0.19 -16.25
N HIS A 154 6.15 -0.64 -16.77
CA HIS A 154 5.80 -1.85 -17.50
C HIS A 154 5.08 -2.88 -16.61
N GLN A 155 5.60 -3.16 -15.41
CA GLN A 155 4.95 -4.05 -14.44
C GLN A 155 3.58 -3.53 -14.02
N ALA A 156 3.47 -2.25 -13.67
CA ALA A 156 2.19 -1.66 -13.29
C ALA A 156 1.18 -1.65 -14.46
N PHE A 157 1.66 -1.61 -15.71
CA PHE A 157 0.82 -1.74 -16.90
C PHE A 157 0.32 -3.18 -17.08
N ASP A 158 1.20 -4.16 -16.94
CA ASP A 158 0.85 -5.58 -17.03
C ASP A 158 -0.11 -5.99 -15.89
N ASP A 159 0.07 -5.45 -14.68
CA ASP A 159 -0.86 -5.61 -13.56
C ASP A 159 -2.27 -5.10 -13.90
N VAL A 160 -2.38 -3.96 -14.60
CA VAL A 160 -3.68 -3.44 -15.03
C VAL A 160 -4.29 -4.31 -16.13
N ILE A 161 -3.50 -4.81 -17.08
CA ILE A 161 -3.97 -5.79 -18.07
C ILE A 161 -4.53 -7.03 -17.36
N GLN A 162 -3.77 -7.61 -16.43
CA GLN A 162 -4.20 -8.79 -15.69
C GLN A 162 -5.48 -8.52 -14.91
N HIS A 163 -5.61 -7.35 -14.29
CA HIS A 163 -6.85 -6.95 -13.64
C HIS A 163 -8.05 -6.94 -14.60
N ILE A 164 -7.90 -6.34 -15.79
CA ILE A 164 -8.97 -6.30 -16.79
C ILE A 164 -9.36 -7.71 -17.24
N LEU A 165 -8.38 -8.57 -17.53
CA LEU A 165 -8.60 -9.95 -17.94
C LEU A 165 -9.27 -10.80 -16.84
N ASN A 166 -8.83 -10.64 -15.59
CA ASN A 166 -9.45 -11.29 -14.43
C ASN A 166 -10.91 -10.83 -14.28
N PHE A 167 -11.16 -9.53 -14.40
CA PHE A 167 -12.51 -8.98 -14.31
C PHE A 167 -13.44 -9.53 -15.40
N VAL A 168 -12.96 -9.65 -16.64
CA VAL A 168 -13.71 -10.28 -17.74
C VAL A 168 -13.99 -11.75 -17.43
N THR A 169 -12.98 -12.49 -16.95
CA THR A 169 -13.11 -13.91 -16.58
C THR A 169 -14.16 -14.12 -15.50
N LEU A 170 -14.13 -13.28 -14.44
CA LEU A 170 -15.12 -13.30 -13.37
C LEU A 170 -16.53 -13.04 -13.88
N ARG A 171 -16.70 -11.99 -14.69
CA ARG A 171 -18.01 -11.64 -15.26
C ARG A 171 -18.54 -12.73 -16.17
N GLN A 172 -17.68 -13.39 -16.94
CA GLN A 172 -18.07 -14.52 -17.78
C GLN A 172 -18.55 -15.70 -16.92
N ALA A 173 -17.84 -16.01 -15.82
CA ALA A 173 -18.24 -17.08 -14.91
C ALA A 173 -19.59 -16.79 -14.24
N ILE A 174 -19.83 -15.55 -13.83
CA ILE A 174 -21.13 -15.09 -13.29
C ILE A 174 -22.22 -15.22 -14.35
N ALA A 175 -21.96 -14.77 -15.58
CA ALA A 175 -22.91 -14.84 -16.68
C ALA A 175 -23.40 -16.27 -16.91
N GLU A 176 -22.46 -17.20 -16.99
CA GLU A 176 -22.73 -18.61 -17.18
C GLU A 176 -23.46 -19.22 -15.97
N ALA A 177 -23.14 -18.79 -14.74
CA ALA A 177 -23.84 -19.25 -13.52
C ALA A 177 -25.32 -18.79 -13.49
N VAL A 178 -25.60 -17.59 -14.00
CA VAL A 178 -26.96 -17.02 -14.14
C VAL A 178 -27.69 -17.58 -15.38
N GLY A 179 -26.95 -18.13 -16.34
CA GLY A 179 -27.50 -18.65 -17.60
C GLY A 179 -27.80 -17.55 -18.62
N GLN A 180 -27.09 -16.42 -18.55
CA GLN A 180 -27.22 -15.27 -19.45
C GLN A 180 -25.88 -14.99 -20.14
N PRO A 181 -25.87 -14.41 -21.34
CA PRO A 181 -24.62 -13.97 -21.96
C PRO A 181 -24.08 -12.72 -21.24
N ILE A 182 -22.74 -12.57 -21.21
CA ILE A 182 -22.07 -11.47 -20.49
C ILE A 182 -22.54 -10.07 -20.90
N ILE A 183 -22.96 -9.90 -22.16
CA ILE A 183 -23.47 -8.65 -22.72
C ILE A 183 -24.79 -8.19 -22.09
N ASP A 184 -25.55 -9.13 -21.53
CA ASP A 184 -26.86 -8.87 -20.92
C ASP A 184 -26.75 -8.56 -19.42
N LEU A 185 -25.54 -8.60 -18.84
CA LEU A 185 -25.28 -8.29 -17.44
C LEU A 185 -24.81 -6.85 -17.28
N PRO A 186 -25.62 -5.97 -16.67
CA PRO A 186 -25.18 -4.62 -16.36
C PRO A 186 -23.97 -4.64 -15.41
N PRO A 187 -22.98 -3.74 -15.59
CA PRO A 187 -21.79 -3.68 -14.74
C PRO A 187 -22.08 -3.54 -13.23
N GLY A 188 -23.23 -2.97 -12.86
CA GLY A 188 -23.63 -2.77 -11.46
C GLY A 188 -24.44 -3.91 -10.83
N GLU A 189 -24.87 -4.93 -11.58
CA GLU A 189 -25.74 -6.01 -11.05
C GLU A 189 -24.97 -7.23 -10.53
N VAL A 190 -23.64 -7.27 -10.72
CA VAL A 190 -22.80 -8.40 -10.30
C VAL A 190 -22.91 -8.68 -8.80
N THR A 191 -22.90 -7.64 -7.96
CA THR A 191 -23.02 -7.79 -6.50
C THR A 191 -24.38 -8.32 -6.07
N ASP A 192 -25.46 -7.91 -6.74
CA ASP A 192 -26.82 -8.37 -6.42
C ASP A 192 -27.02 -9.83 -6.85
N LEU A 193 -26.41 -10.24 -7.96
CA LEU A 193 -26.45 -11.63 -8.44
C LEU A 193 -25.63 -12.57 -7.55
N LEU A 194 -24.50 -12.11 -7.02
CA LEU A 194 -23.69 -12.88 -6.07
C LEU A 194 -24.34 -13.01 -4.69
N ALA A 195 -25.34 -12.18 -4.37
CA ALA A 195 -26.13 -12.33 -3.14
C ALA A 195 -27.14 -13.48 -3.21
N ASP A 196 -27.44 -14.01 -4.40
CA ASP A 196 -28.28 -15.20 -4.57
C ASP A 196 -27.48 -16.46 -4.16
N PRO A 197 -27.92 -17.21 -3.12
CA PRO A 197 -27.23 -18.41 -2.68
C PRO A 197 -27.05 -19.47 -3.76
N ASP A 198 -28.00 -19.60 -4.70
CA ASP A 198 -27.93 -20.60 -5.77
C ASP A 198 -26.86 -20.21 -6.80
N ILE A 199 -26.70 -18.92 -7.09
CA ILE A 199 -25.65 -18.40 -7.98
C ILE A 199 -24.29 -18.55 -7.30
N ALA A 200 -24.19 -18.18 -6.01
CA ALA A 200 -22.97 -18.34 -5.22
C ALA A 200 -22.51 -19.80 -5.18
N SER A 201 -23.40 -20.75 -4.92
CA SER A 201 -23.07 -22.19 -4.93
C SER A 201 -22.64 -22.71 -6.31
N ARG A 202 -23.21 -22.20 -7.40
CA ARG A 202 -22.75 -22.56 -8.77
C ARG A 202 -21.36 -22.00 -9.05
N LEU A 203 -21.08 -20.76 -8.64
CA LEU A 203 -19.75 -20.17 -8.76
C LEU A 203 -18.72 -20.93 -7.92
N GLU A 204 -19.07 -21.29 -6.69
CA GLU A 204 -18.21 -22.08 -5.80
C GLU A 204 -17.89 -23.45 -6.43
N ALA A 205 -18.89 -24.14 -6.96
CA ALA A 205 -18.67 -25.41 -7.67
C ALA A 205 -17.74 -25.26 -8.88
N ARG A 206 -17.78 -24.11 -9.58
CA ARG A 206 -16.87 -23.83 -10.69
C ARG A 206 -15.48 -23.46 -10.22
N TYR A 207 -15.36 -22.63 -9.18
CA TYR A 207 -14.09 -22.28 -8.55
C TYR A 207 -13.25 -23.52 -8.19
N GLU A 208 -13.89 -24.60 -7.73
CA GLU A 208 -13.22 -25.86 -7.41
C GLU A 208 -12.71 -26.65 -8.64
N THR A 209 -13.20 -26.35 -9.84
CA THR A 209 -12.92 -27.14 -11.07
C THR A 209 -12.24 -26.36 -12.18
N ASP A 210 -12.37 -25.03 -12.20
CA ASP A 210 -11.85 -24.12 -13.20
C ASP A 210 -10.63 -23.39 -12.64
N GLU A 211 -9.45 -23.82 -13.07
CA GLU A 211 -8.17 -23.28 -12.60
C GLU A 211 -8.01 -21.79 -12.93
N MET A 212 -8.43 -21.37 -14.12
CA MET A 212 -8.32 -19.98 -14.57
C MET A 212 -9.25 -19.06 -13.77
N LEU A 213 -10.50 -19.50 -13.54
CA LEU A 213 -11.43 -18.76 -12.68
C LEU A 213 -10.90 -18.66 -11.24
N ARG A 214 -10.36 -19.76 -10.71
CA ARG A 214 -9.79 -19.81 -9.37
C ARG A 214 -8.62 -18.85 -9.21
N GLU A 215 -7.69 -18.84 -10.17
CA GLU A 215 -6.56 -17.92 -10.19
C GLU A 215 -7.04 -16.46 -10.27
N ALA A 216 -7.96 -16.14 -11.18
CA ALA A 216 -8.54 -14.81 -11.32
C ALA A 216 -9.23 -14.33 -10.04
N MET A 217 -10.04 -15.20 -9.41
CA MET A 217 -10.71 -14.90 -8.13
C MET A 217 -9.72 -14.64 -7.00
N ASN A 218 -8.66 -15.47 -6.90
CA ASN A 218 -7.65 -15.31 -5.86
C ASN A 218 -6.83 -14.02 -6.04
N LEU A 219 -6.45 -13.68 -7.27
CA LEU A 219 -5.71 -12.46 -7.59
C LEU A 219 -6.52 -11.20 -7.25
N GLU A 220 -7.80 -11.15 -7.65
CA GLU A 220 -8.66 -10.02 -7.33
C GLU A 220 -8.93 -9.92 -5.82
N PHE A 221 -9.11 -11.07 -5.15
CA PHE A 221 -9.24 -11.10 -3.68
C PHE A 221 -8.00 -10.56 -2.98
N ASP A 222 -6.81 -11.01 -3.36
CA ASP A 222 -5.53 -10.56 -2.80
C ASP A 222 -5.33 -9.05 -3.00
N ARG A 223 -5.62 -8.54 -4.20
CA ARG A 223 -5.53 -7.11 -4.51
C ARG A 223 -6.47 -6.29 -3.65
N PHE A 224 -7.74 -6.73 -3.58
CA PHE A 224 -8.75 -6.09 -2.75
C PHE A 224 -8.37 -6.10 -1.26
N GLU A 225 -7.93 -7.24 -0.74
CA GLU A 225 -7.51 -7.39 0.65
C GLU A 225 -6.33 -6.47 0.97
N ARG A 226 -5.31 -6.39 0.09
CA ARG A 226 -4.16 -5.48 0.24
C ARG A 226 -4.58 -4.01 0.27
N ALA A 227 -5.44 -3.60 -0.65
CA ALA A 227 -5.95 -2.22 -0.69
C ALA A 227 -6.70 -1.87 0.60
N PHE A 228 -7.57 -2.77 1.07
CA PHE A 228 -8.31 -2.56 2.31
C PHE A 228 -7.40 -2.57 3.55
N MET A 229 -6.42 -3.48 3.64
CA MET A 229 -5.38 -3.48 4.67
C MET A 229 -4.62 -2.16 4.71
N LYS A 230 -4.24 -1.59 3.56
CA LYS A 230 -3.56 -0.28 3.47
C LYS A 230 -4.45 0.83 4.04
N ARG A 231 -5.75 0.85 3.73
CA ARG A 231 -6.71 1.83 4.27
C ARG A 231 -6.86 1.70 5.79
N LEU A 232 -6.91 0.49 6.32
CA LEU A 232 -6.94 0.22 7.77
C LEU A 232 -5.65 0.70 8.44
N PHE A 233 -4.50 0.24 7.95
CA PHE A 233 -3.17 0.56 8.49
C PHE A 233 -2.88 2.06 8.50
N THR A 234 -3.27 2.76 7.43
CA THR A 234 -3.06 4.21 7.32
C THR A 234 -4.11 5.03 8.09
N GLY A 235 -5.08 4.37 8.75
CA GLY A 235 -6.13 5.02 9.51
C GLY A 235 -7.15 5.78 8.65
N GLN A 236 -7.21 5.53 7.34
CA GLN A 236 -8.23 6.11 6.47
C GLN A 236 -9.64 5.59 6.83
N VAL A 237 -9.70 4.37 7.35
CA VAL A 237 -10.91 3.79 7.93
C VAL A 237 -10.77 3.81 9.46
N ASP A 238 -11.72 4.46 10.16
CA ASP A 238 -11.80 4.47 11.63
C ASP A 238 -12.96 3.61 12.11
N LEU A 239 -12.65 2.44 12.65
CA LEU A 239 -13.64 1.48 13.11
C LEU A 239 -13.95 1.63 14.60
N ALA A 240 -13.08 2.29 15.38
CA ALA A 240 -13.11 2.29 16.83
C ALA A 240 -13.30 0.85 17.38
N LEU A 241 -12.62 -0.11 16.75
CA LEU A 241 -12.75 -1.53 17.03
C LEU A 241 -12.17 -1.85 18.41
N PHE A 242 -11.09 -1.17 18.79
CA PHE A 242 -10.37 -1.38 20.03
C PHE A 242 -10.62 -0.25 21.02
N THR A 243 -10.79 -0.63 22.28
CA THR A 243 -10.82 0.30 23.40
C THR A 243 -9.44 0.91 23.63
N THR A 244 -9.39 2.07 24.30
CA THR A 244 -8.12 2.67 24.71
C THR A 244 -7.29 1.74 25.59
N GLU A 245 -7.93 0.93 26.42
CA GLU A 245 -7.27 -0.08 27.25
C GLU A 245 -6.59 -1.15 26.39
N GLU A 246 -7.28 -1.67 25.38
CA GLU A 246 -6.73 -2.65 24.43
C GLU A 246 -5.56 -2.04 23.63
N LEU A 247 -5.68 -0.81 23.14
CA LEU A 247 -4.60 -0.14 22.42
C LEU A 247 -3.39 0.17 23.32
N ALA A 248 -3.62 0.54 24.58
CA ALA A 248 -2.56 0.77 25.56
C ALA A 248 -1.72 -0.49 25.84
N VAL A 249 -2.32 -1.68 25.73
CA VAL A 249 -1.57 -2.94 25.79
C VAL A 249 -0.52 -3.03 24.67
N GLY A 250 -0.86 -2.58 23.46
CA GLY A 250 0.07 -2.51 22.32
C GLY A 250 1.22 -1.52 22.54
N LEU A 251 0.90 -0.29 22.97
CA LEU A 251 1.90 0.74 23.27
C LEU A 251 2.88 0.26 24.33
N THR A 252 2.37 -0.35 25.41
CA THR A 252 3.22 -0.80 26.52
C THR A 252 4.09 -2.00 26.16
N TRP A 253 3.61 -2.95 25.35
CA TRP A 253 4.45 -4.02 24.83
C TRP A 253 5.55 -3.49 23.90
N TYR A 254 5.21 -2.54 23.03
CA TYR A 254 6.17 -1.86 22.17
C TYR A 254 7.28 -1.19 23.00
N GLU A 255 6.91 -0.37 23.98
CA GLU A 255 7.87 0.30 24.86
C GLU A 255 8.74 -0.70 25.63
N HIS A 256 8.17 -1.81 26.10
CA HIS A 256 8.91 -2.84 26.82
C HIS A 256 9.91 -3.60 25.94
N GLU A 257 9.54 -3.93 24.70
CA GLU A 257 10.47 -4.56 23.75
C GLU A 257 11.56 -3.56 23.32
N MET A 258 11.23 -2.26 23.22
CA MET A 258 12.19 -1.19 22.96
C MET A 258 13.15 -0.95 24.14
N ASP A 259 12.65 -0.93 25.38
CA ASP A 259 13.46 -0.79 26.62
C ASP A 259 14.49 -1.93 26.76
N LYS A 260 14.17 -3.11 26.19
CA LYS A 260 15.05 -4.30 26.19
C LYS A 260 16.00 -4.36 25.01
N ALA A 261 15.74 -3.60 23.96
CA ALA A 261 16.53 -3.63 22.75
C ALA A 261 17.84 -2.87 22.99
N ASP A 262 18.97 -3.55 22.80
CA ASP A 262 20.28 -2.91 22.80
C ASP A 262 20.48 -2.21 21.45
N LEU A 263 20.11 -0.93 21.40
CA LEU A 263 20.10 -0.11 20.19
C LEU A 263 21.33 0.81 20.08
N GLU A 264 22.29 0.74 21.02
CA GLU A 264 23.36 1.73 21.14
C GLU A 264 24.55 1.53 20.16
N GLU A 265 24.61 0.44 19.38
CA GLU A 265 25.77 0.09 18.53
C GLU A 265 25.45 -0.31 17.06
N SER A 266 24.32 0.09 16.48
CA SER A 266 24.03 -0.21 15.06
C SER A 266 24.02 1.03 14.16
N ASP A 267 24.38 0.85 12.88
CA ASP A 267 24.16 1.87 11.84
C ASP A 267 22.66 2.24 11.78
N GLU A 268 22.33 3.50 11.44
CA GLU A 268 20.96 4.05 11.53
C GLU A 268 19.90 3.21 10.78
N GLU A 269 20.29 2.62 9.65
CA GLU A 269 19.41 1.76 8.85
C GLU A 269 19.13 0.40 9.53
N GLU A 270 20.17 -0.23 10.09
CA GLU A 270 20.03 -1.47 10.84
C GLU A 270 19.25 -1.26 12.14
N GLU A 271 19.41 -0.09 12.78
CA GLU A 271 18.61 0.33 13.93
C GLU A 271 17.13 0.50 13.55
N SER A 272 16.86 1.13 12.39
CA SER A 272 15.51 1.33 11.86
C SER A 272 14.80 0.01 11.55
N GLU A 273 15.47 -0.91 10.85
CA GLU A 273 14.91 -2.24 10.58
C GLU A 273 14.62 -3.02 11.88
N LYS A 274 15.56 -3.00 12.84
CA LYS A 274 15.38 -3.66 14.15
C LYS A 274 14.17 -3.08 14.88
N LYS A 275 14.02 -1.75 14.89
CA LYS A 275 12.85 -1.08 15.48
C LYS A 275 11.55 -1.53 14.83
N VAL A 276 11.48 -1.55 13.49
CA VAL A 276 10.27 -2.01 12.76
C VAL A 276 9.92 -3.44 13.12
N ARG A 277 10.91 -4.35 13.16
CA ARG A 277 10.69 -5.75 13.55
C ARG A 277 10.20 -5.88 14.99
N LEU A 278 10.78 -5.12 15.92
CA LEU A 278 10.37 -5.11 17.33
C LEU A 278 8.95 -4.56 17.49
N ILE A 279 8.60 -3.47 16.80
CA ILE A 279 7.24 -2.92 16.76
C ILE A 279 6.26 -3.98 16.26
N PHE A 280 6.55 -4.58 15.10
CA PHE A 280 5.65 -5.56 14.50
C PHE A 280 5.45 -6.77 15.40
N LYS A 281 6.52 -7.28 16.00
CA LYS A 281 6.46 -8.38 16.99
C LYS A 281 5.63 -7.99 18.21
N ALA A 282 5.91 -6.83 18.83
CA ALA A 282 5.22 -6.37 20.02
C ALA A 282 3.71 -6.22 19.81
N LEU A 283 3.31 -5.64 18.67
CA LEU A 283 1.89 -5.47 18.33
C LEU A 283 1.22 -6.80 17.96
N THR A 284 1.94 -7.71 17.32
CA THR A 284 1.46 -9.07 17.05
C THR A 284 1.23 -9.84 18.35
N ASP A 285 2.17 -9.78 19.30
CA ASP A 285 2.05 -10.41 20.62
C ASP A 285 0.88 -9.79 21.41
N ALA A 286 0.73 -8.46 21.34
CA ALA A 286 -0.37 -7.74 21.96
C ALA A 286 -1.73 -8.20 21.45
N LEU A 287 -1.89 -8.22 20.13
CA LEU A 287 -3.13 -8.63 19.53
C LEU A 287 -3.42 -10.12 19.77
N SER A 288 -2.38 -10.97 19.77
CA SER A 288 -2.51 -12.40 20.09
C SER A 288 -3.04 -12.62 21.49
N TYR A 289 -2.54 -11.87 22.47
CA TYR A 289 -3.03 -11.91 23.85
C TYR A 289 -4.49 -11.46 23.97
N LEU A 290 -4.85 -10.39 23.24
CA LEU A 290 -6.21 -9.84 23.27
C LEU A 290 -7.22 -10.72 22.51
N ASN A 291 -6.77 -11.52 21.54
CA ASN A 291 -7.60 -12.32 20.63
C ASN A 291 -8.25 -13.55 21.29
N THR A 292 -9.09 -13.29 22.29
CA THR A 292 -9.92 -14.27 22.99
C THR A 292 -11.33 -14.31 22.39
N PRO A 293 -12.09 -15.42 22.56
CA PRO A 293 -13.46 -15.51 22.05
C PRO A 293 -14.37 -14.36 22.51
N ASP A 294 -14.30 -13.99 23.80
CA ASP A 294 -15.14 -12.92 24.35
C ASP A 294 -14.80 -11.55 23.78
N ARG A 295 -13.50 -11.26 23.61
CA ARG A 295 -13.04 -10.00 22.99
C ARG A 295 -13.40 -9.94 21.52
N ARG A 296 -13.30 -11.05 20.78
CA ARG A 296 -13.78 -11.12 19.39
C ARG A 296 -15.27 -10.78 19.26
N GLN A 297 -16.11 -11.26 20.18
CA GLN A 297 -17.53 -10.90 20.20
C GLN A 297 -17.75 -9.40 20.45
N GLN A 298 -16.96 -8.79 21.33
CA GLN A 298 -17.00 -7.34 21.54
C GLN A 298 -16.56 -6.56 20.30
N TRP A 299 -15.50 -7.02 19.62
CA TRP A 299 -15.02 -6.42 18.37
C TRP A 299 -16.06 -6.56 17.25
N LEU A 300 -16.71 -7.72 17.13
CA LEU A 300 -17.82 -7.92 16.18
C LEU A 300 -18.95 -6.92 16.44
N ALA A 301 -19.38 -6.75 17.70
CA ALA A 301 -20.43 -5.80 18.04
C ALA A 301 -20.05 -4.35 17.70
N ARG A 302 -18.79 -3.94 17.94
CA ARG A 302 -18.30 -2.60 17.57
C ARG A 302 -18.19 -2.43 16.06
N LEU A 303 -17.76 -3.46 15.34
CA LEU A 303 -17.71 -3.46 13.88
C LEU A 303 -19.12 -3.27 13.28
N GLU A 304 -20.11 -4.00 13.81
CA GLU A 304 -21.52 -3.86 13.41
C GLU A 304 -22.06 -2.46 13.73
N GLN A 305 -21.71 -1.90 14.89
CA GLN A 305 -22.06 -0.52 15.22
C GLN A 305 -21.44 0.49 14.24
N ALA A 306 -20.15 0.36 13.94
CA ALA A 306 -19.43 1.24 13.00
C ALA A 306 -19.99 1.16 11.57
N GLN A 307 -20.52 0.00 11.16
CA GLN A 307 -21.22 -0.17 9.88
C GLN A 307 -22.56 0.58 9.86
N THR A 308 -23.29 0.64 10.97
CA THR A 308 -24.60 1.32 11.02
C THR A 308 -24.51 2.83 11.12
N GLU A 309 -23.45 3.37 11.71
CA GLU A 309 -23.32 4.81 12.00
C GLU A 309 -22.79 5.64 10.82
N LYS A 310 -22.22 4.99 9.80
CA LYS A 310 -21.55 5.64 8.68
C LYS A 310 -21.96 5.01 7.36
N THR A 311 -22.13 5.83 6.33
CA THR A 311 -22.22 5.36 4.96
C THR A 311 -20.81 5.17 4.42
N TRP A 312 -20.49 3.94 4.04
CA TRP A 312 -19.16 3.57 3.53
C TRP A 312 -19.19 3.47 2.00
N SER A 313 -18.01 3.52 1.37
CA SER A 313 -17.93 3.16 -0.05
C SER A 313 -18.16 1.66 -0.22
N PRO A 314 -18.63 1.19 -1.39
CA PRO A 314 -18.84 -0.24 -1.66
C PRO A 314 -17.61 -1.11 -1.32
N ASP A 315 -16.41 -0.67 -1.70
CA ASP A 315 -15.16 -1.36 -1.37
C ASP A 315 -14.95 -1.49 0.14
N THR A 316 -15.24 -0.43 0.89
CA THR A 316 -15.08 -0.46 2.34
C THR A 316 -16.12 -1.38 2.96
N GLU A 317 -17.37 -1.37 2.49
CA GLU A 317 -18.41 -2.30 2.98
C GLU A 317 -18.02 -3.76 2.75
N ALA A 318 -17.53 -4.09 1.54
CA ALA A 318 -17.00 -5.41 1.23
C ALA A 318 -15.84 -5.81 2.17
N GLY A 319 -14.92 -4.88 2.44
CA GLY A 319 -13.76 -5.11 3.31
C GLY A 319 -14.18 -5.34 4.77
N LEU A 320 -15.17 -4.60 5.24
CA LEU A 320 -15.76 -4.84 6.56
C LEU A 320 -16.49 -6.18 6.63
N GLY A 321 -17.10 -6.64 5.53
CA GLY A 321 -17.63 -8.00 5.38
C GLY A 321 -16.55 -9.07 5.58
N LEU A 322 -15.38 -8.90 4.96
CA LEU A 322 -14.22 -9.80 5.17
C LEU A 322 -13.79 -9.82 6.64
N LEU A 323 -13.59 -8.64 7.25
CA LEU A 323 -13.21 -8.54 8.65
C LEU A 323 -14.25 -9.18 9.58
N ARG A 324 -15.54 -9.03 9.29
CA ARG A 324 -16.63 -9.67 10.04
C ARG A 324 -16.57 -11.19 9.93
N SER A 325 -16.39 -11.71 8.70
CA SER A 325 -16.26 -13.16 8.46
C SER A 325 -15.08 -13.73 9.25
N MET A 326 -13.93 -13.05 9.18
CA MET A 326 -12.71 -13.41 9.89
C MET A 326 -12.86 -13.44 11.41
N LEU A 327 -13.58 -12.47 11.99
CA LEU A 327 -13.84 -12.43 13.43
C LEU A 327 -14.86 -13.48 13.88
N SER A 328 -15.82 -13.83 13.02
CA SER A 328 -16.87 -14.82 13.30
C SER A 328 -16.36 -16.26 13.19
N ASN A 329 -15.51 -16.52 12.20
CA ASN A 329 -14.93 -17.83 11.90
C ASN A 329 -13.39 -17.71 11.85
N PRO A 330 -12.72 -17.56 13.02
CA PRO A 330 -11.28 -17.40 13.05
C PRO A 330 -10.60 -18.67 12.51
N PRO A 331 -9.56 -18.53 11.65
CA PRO A 331 -8.80 -19.67 11.17
C PRO A 331 -8.14 -20.41 12.35
N PRO A 332 -7.93 -21.73 12.23
CA PRO A 332 -7.32 -22.52 13.29
C PRO A 332 -5.88 -22.06 13.54
N ALA A 333 -5.68 -21.40 14.68
CA ALA A 333 -4.42 -21.17 15.39
C ALA A 333 -3.17 -20.93 14.52
N GLU A 334 -3.11 -19.79 13.85
CA GLU A 334 -1.86 -19.08 13.56
C GLU A 334 -2.03 -17.61 13.93
N SER A 335 -0.94 -16.85 13.93
CA SER A 335 -0.82 -15.42 14.28
C SER A 335 -2.06 -14.54 13.98
N PRO A 336 -2.23 -13.40 14.69
CA PRO A 336 -3.39 -12.53 14.48
C PRO A 336 -3.53 -12.19 13.00
N ASN A 337 -4.75 -12.36 12.48
CA ASN A 337 -5.05 -12.15 11.08
C ASN A 337 -4.55 -10.76 10.63
N ARG A 338 -3.98 -10.69 9.43
CA ARG A 338 -3.34 -9.48 8.89
C ARG A 338 -4.30 -8.29 8.85
N LEU A 339 -5.57 -8.47 8.50
CA LEU A 339 -6.58 -7.41 8.53
C LEU A 339 -6.79 -6.85 9.93
N LEU A 340 -6.89 -7.72 10.94
CA LEU A 340 -7.07 -7.32 12.33
C LEU A 340 -5.82 -6.58 12.85
N LEU A 341 -4.63 -7.05 12.48
CA LEU A 341 -3.37 -6.37 12.81
C LEU A 341 -3.27 -4.99 12.14
N SER A 342 -3.65 -4.88 10.86
CA SER A 342 -3.71 -3.58 10.16
C SER A 342 -4.68 -2.61 10.83
N ALA A 343 -5.87 -3.08 11.22
CA ALA A 343 -6.84 -2.27 11.96
C ALA A 343 -6.26 -1.80 13.32
N TYR A 344 -5.64 -2.72 14.05
CA TYR A 344 -5.04 -2.44 15.35
C TYR A 344 -3.92 -1.39 15.25
N MET A 345 -3.00 -1.54 14.30
CA MET A 345 -1.91 -0.58 14.06
C MET A 345 -2.45 0.80 13.64
N GLY A 346 -3.47 0.84 12.77
CA GLY A 346 -4.09 2.09 12.34
C GLY A 346 -4.76 2.86 13.48
N GLU A 347 -5.51 2.18 14.33
CA GLU A 347 -6.14 2.79 15.52
C GLU A 347 -5.12 3.18 16.60
N LEU A 348 -4.05 2.39 16.77
CA LEU A 348 -2.93 2.73 17.66
C LEU A 348 -2.25 4.03 17.21
N ARG A 349 -1.99 4.20 15.92
CA ARG A 349 -1.40 5.43 15.38
C ARG A 349 -2.28 6.65 15.65
N LYS A 350 -3.60 6.50 15.50
CA LYS A 350 -4.55 7.57 15.84
C LYS A 350 -4.57 7.88 17.33
N LEU A 351 -4.45 6.88 18.19
CA LEU A 351 -4.33 7.09 19.63
C LEU A 351 -3.05 7.87 19.95
N ASP A 352 -1.91 7.49 19.38
CA ASP A 352 -0.63 8.19 19.55
C ASP A 352 -0.70 9.65 19.07
N GLU A 353 -1.30 9.89 17.89
CA GLU A 353 -1.57 11.23 17.36
C GLU A 353 -2.44 12.05 18.33
N ARG A 354 -3.47 11.46 18.94
CA ARG A 354 -4.34 12.13 19.94
C ARG A 354 -3.62 12.40 21.25
N LEU A 355 -2.81 11.46 21.75
CA LEU A 355 -2.01 11.62 22.97
C LEU A 355 -0.96 12.73 22.81
N SER A 356 -0.47 12.96 21.59
CA SER A 356 0.46 14.06 21.29
C SER A 356 -0.18 15.47 21.34
N THR A 357 -1.51 15.57 21.46
CA THR A 357 -2.25 16.84 21.55
C THR A 357 -2.73 17.13 22.97
N ASP A 358 -2.26 18.22 23.58
CA ASP A 358 -2.59 18.62 24.96
C ASP A 358 -4.12 18.76 25.21
N SER A 359 -4.71 17.80 25.93
CA SER A 359 -6.08 17.88 26.44
C SER A 359 -6.27 17.12 27.76
N ASN A 360 -7.32 17.44 28.53
CA ASN A 360 -7.60 16.74 29.80
C ASN A 360 -7.94 15.24 29.61
N GLU A 361 -8.40 14.82 28.43
CA GLU A 361 -8.63 13.41 28.12
C GLU A 361 -7.32 12.63 27.98
N VAL A 362 -6.24 13.30 27.57
CA VAL A 362 -4.89 12.69 27.46
C VAL A 362 -4.37 12.27 28.84
N GLN A 363 -4.60 13.06 29.89
CA GLN A 363 -4.09 12.73 31.24
C GLN A 363 -4.67 11.44 31.83
N ALA A 364 -5.94 11.15 31.57
CA ALA A 364 -6.58 9.90 32.02
C ALA A 364 -6.08 8.69 31.22
N GLN A 365 -5.84 8.88 29.92
CA GLN A 365 -5.31 7.84 29.03
C GLN A 365 -3.83 7.54 29.33
N GLU A 366 -3.03 8.57 29.61
CA GLU A 366 -1.64 8.42 30.07
C GLU A 366 -1.55 7.66 31.39
N ALA A 367 -2.43 7.96 32.37
CA ALA A 367 -2.46 7.25 33.64
C ALA A 367 -2.76 5.75 33.47
N LEU A 368 -3.66 5.41 32.55
CA LEU A 368 -3.99 4.02 32.20
C LEU A 368 -2.79 3.31 31.54
N VAL A 369 -2.12 3.96 30.58
CA VAL A 369 -0.91 3.42 29.93
C VAL A 369 0.18 3.15 30.98
N VAL A 370 0.41 4.08 31.90
CA VAL A 370 1.38 3.93 33.00
C VAL A 370 1.01 2.76 33.90
N GLN A 371 -0.26 2.60 34.26
CA GLN A 371 -0.71 1.49 35.10
C GLN A 371 -0.49 0.12 34.43
N ILE A 372 -0.82 -0.01 33.15
CA ILE A 372 -0.60 -1.24 32.39
C ILE A 372 0.90 -1.53 32.26
N ARG A 373 1.72 -0.50 32.03
CA ARG A 373 3.19 -0.60 31.97
C ARG A 373 3.78 -1.15 33.27
N GLU A 374 3.33 -0.65 34.41
CA GLU A 374 3.81 -1.12 35.72
C GLU A 374 3.50 -2.60 35.96
N ARG A 375 2.34 -3.09 35.49
CA ARG A 375 1.96 -4.51 35.60
C ARG A 375 2.84 -5.39 34.73
N LEU A 376 3.08 -5.00 33.48
CA LEU A 376 3.99 -5.73 32.58
C LEU A 376 5.43 -5.79 33.13
N ARG A 377 5.94 -4.69 33.71
CA ARG A 377 7.26 -4.68 34.38
C ARG A 377 7.35 -5.64 35.57
N ARG A 378 6.23 -5.92 36.25
CA ARG A 378 6.14 -6.90 37.34
C ARG A 378 5.91 -8.34 36.86
N GLY A 379 5.77 -8.56 35.54
CA GLY A 379 5.44 -9.85 34.95
C GLY A 379 3.97 -10.26 35.16
N GLU A 380 3.10 -9.31 35.46
CA GLU A 380 1.66 -9.53 35.59
C GLU A 380 0.95 -9.39 34.24
N ALA A 381 -0.25 -9.97 34.13
CA ALA A 381 -1.11 -9.77 32.96
C ALA A 381 -1.47 -8.27 32.79
N PRO A 382 -1.41 -7.71 31.57
CA PRO A 382 -1.63 -6.28 31.35
C PRO A 382 -3.06 -5.84 31.66
N LEU A 383 -4.05 -6.69 31.38
CA LEU A 383 -5.45 -6.49 31.76
C LEU A 383 -5.89 -7.55 32.77
N PRO A 384 -6.80 -7.22 33.72
CA PRO A 384 -7.46 -8.25 34.51
C PRO A 384 -8.38 -9.06 33.59
N THR A 385 -8.18 -10.38 33.54
CA THR A 385 -9.01 -11.34 32.80
C THR A 385 -10.43 -11.39 33.32
#